data_AF-A0A953Z234-F1
#
_entry.id   AF-A0A953Z234-F1
#
_cell.length_a   1.000
_cell.length_b   1.000
_cell.length_c   1.000
_cell.angle_alpha   90.00
_cell.angle_beta   90.00
_cell.angle_gamma   90.00
#
_symmetry.space_group_name_H-M   'P 1'
#
loop_
_entity.id
_entity.type
_entity.pdbx_description
1 polymer ?
#
loop_
_entity_poly.entity_id
_entity_poly.type
_entity_poly.pdbx_seq_one_letter_code
_entity_poly.pdbx_strand_id
1 'polypeptide(L)'
;MTDDAPLTDRQLQLMAFLDDEMSPEERARFQREINEDPELAIEVASYRNLVEVTASMRVMEPADHEMRRFWAKFYNRGEWRLGWILIFLGVSVLFGFGIYWLITHEAIPLPVKLAVLSVVAGALILLVNTLRLKIRTHRFDRYRGVLR
;
A
#
# COMPACT_ATOMS: atom_id res chain seq x y z
N MET A 1 12.11 -32.51 11.68
CA MET A 1 13.34 -32.97 11.02
C MET A 1 13.24 -32.51 9.57
N THR A 2 13.63 -31.27 9.31
CA THR A 2 13.90 -30.79 7.95
C THR A 2 15.31 -31.25 7.63
N ASP A 3 15.40 -32.15 6.65
CA ASP A 3 16.65 -32.66 6.10
C ASP A 3 17.21 -31.57 5.17
N ASP A 4 17.91 -30.58 5.73
CA ASP A 4 18.60 -29.51 4.98
C ASP A 4 19.90 -30.05 4.36
N ALA A 5 19.82 -31.19 3.68
CA ALA A 5 20.90 -31.66 2.83
C ALA A 5 21.05 -30.68 1.64
N PRO A 6 22.28 -30.26 1.29
CA PRO A 6 22.47 -29.38 0.15
C PRO A 6 21.89 -30.03 -1.11
N LEU A 7 21.10 -29.26 -1.86
CA LEU A 7 20.55 -29.71 -3.14
C LEU A 7 21.70 -30.15 -4.04
N THR A 8 21.55 -31.33 -4.61
CA THR A 8 22.52 -31.83 -5.61
C THR A 8 22.47 -30.95 -6.86
N ASP A 9 23.57 -30.83 -7.58
CA ASP A 9 23.64 -30.04 -8.83
C ASP A 9 22.54 -30.42 -9.83
N ARG A 10 22.15 -31.70 -9.85
CA ARG A 10 21.05 -32.23 -10.67
C ARG A 10 19.68 -31.70 -10.23
N GLN A 11 19.43 -31.56 -8.93
CA GLN A 11 18.19 -31.00 -8.40
C GLN A 11 18.09 -29.49 -8.70
N LEU A 12 19.21 -28.77 -8.65
CA LEU A 12 19.26 -27.35 -9.04
C LEU A 12 18.91 -27.15 -10.52
N GLN A 13 19.44 -28.00 -11.40
CA GLN A 13 19.08 -27.97 -12.82
C GLN A 13 17.60 -28.29 -13.04
N LEU A 14 17.06 -29.28 -12.32
CA LEU A 14 15.64 -29.62 -12.43
C LEU A 14 14.73 -28.45 -12.01
N MET A 15 15.05 -27.73 -10.92
CA MET A 15 14.30 -26.54 -10.51
C MET A 15 14.42 -25.41 -11.53
N ALA A 16 15.63 -25.08 -11.98
CA ALA A 16 15.85 -24.03 -12.99
C ALA A 16 15.14 -24.33 -14.32
N PHE A 17 14.99 -25.60 -14.69
CA PHE A 17 14.22 -26.02 -15.86
C PHE A 17 12.71 -25.80 -15.69
N LEU A 18 12.16 -26.09 -14.50
CA LEU A 18 10.74 -25.92 -14.20
C LEU A 18 10.35 -24.44 -14.06
N ASP A 19 11.24 -23.61 -13.51
CA ASP A 19 11.05 -22.17 -13.30
C ASP A 19 11.38 -21.30 -14.53
N ASP A 20 11.77 -21.91 -15.65
CA ASP A 20 12.15 -21.23 -16.91
C ASP A 20 13.40 -20.34 -16.80
N GLU A 21 14.29 -20.61 -15.85
CA GLU A 21 15.49 -19.81 -15.55
C GLU A 21 16.74 -20.23 -16.35
N MET A 22 16.65 -21.28 -17.17
CA MET A 22 17.75 -21.75 -18.01
C MET A 22 17.92 -20.90 -19.28
N SER A 23 19.16 -20.65 -19.69
CA SER A 23 19.42 -20.11 -21.03
C SER A 23 18.97 -21.09 -22.13
N PRO A 24 18.72 -20.61 -23.37
CA PRO A 24 18.28 -21.48 -24.47
C PRO A 24 19.21 -22.66 -24.75
N GLU A 25 20.52 -22.46 -24.58
CA GLU A 25 21.54 -23.49 -24.80
C GLU A 25 21.55 -24.55 -23.69
N GLU A 26 21.40 -24.12 -22.43
CA GLU A 26 21.31 -24.99 -21.26
C GLU A 26 20.04 -25.84 -21.30
N ARG A 27 18.92 -25.21 -21.64
CA ARG A 27 17.64 -25.90 -21.78
C ARG A 27 17.70 -26.99 -22.85
N ALA A 28 18.35 -26.71 -23.99
CA ALA A 28 18.49 -27.69 -25.06
C ALA A 28 19.40 -28.87 -24.67
N ARG A 29 20.42 -28.66 -23.83
CA ARG A 29 21.24 -29.73 -23.27
C ARG A 29 20.43 -30.59 -22.31
N PHE A 30 19.77 -29.96 -21.33
CA PHE A 30 18.98 -30.66 -20.33
C PHE A 30 17.79 -31.43 -20.95
N GLN A 31 17.17 -30.89 -21.99
CA GLN A 31 16.12 -31.58 -22.73
C GLN A 31 16.60 -32.83 -23.45
N ARG A 32 17.86 -32.86 -23.92
CA ARG A 32 18.47 -34.08 -24.47
C ARG A 32 18.70 -35.12 -23.38
N GLU A 33 19.20 -34.70 -22.23
CA GLU A 33 19.40 -35.58 -21.07
C GLU A 33 18.09 -36.22 -20.61
N ILE A 34 16.97 -35.46 -20.58
CA ILE A 34 15.63 -36.00 -20.30
C ILE A 34 15.21 -37.07 -21.32
N ASN A 35 15.60 -36.93 -22.59
CA ASN A 35 15.25 -37.90 -23.63
C ASN A 35 16.15 -39.15 -23.60
N GLU A 36 17.36 -39.01 -23.07
CA GLU A 36 18.35 -40.09 -22.97
C GLU A 36 18.21 -40.89 -21.66
N ASP A 37 17.69 -40.28 -20.59
CA ASP A 37 17.50 -40.88 -19.27
C ASP A 37 16.01 -41.00 -18.88
N PRO A 38 15.43 -42.22 -18.96
CA PRO A 38 14.04 -42.46 -18.56
C PRO A 38 13.75 -42.17 -17.08
N GLU A 39 14.74 -42.32 -16.19
CA GLU A 39 14.55 -42.04 -14.76
C GLU A 39 14.42 -40.53 -14.54
N LEU A 40 15.23 -39.73 -15.23
CA LEU A 40 15.13 -38.26 -15.20
C LEU A 40 13.78 -37.77 -15.74
N ALA A 41 13.26 -38.40 -16.80
CA ALA A 41 11.96 -38.06 -17.35
C ALA A 41 10.81 -38.28 -16.34
N ILE A 42 10.87 -39.38 -15.57
CA ILE A 42 9.90 -39.67 -14.51
C ILE A 42 10.04 -38.65 -13.37
N GLU A 43 11.27 -38.32 -12.98
CA GLU A 43 11.57 -37.34 -11.94
C GLU A 43 11.00 -35.96 -12.31
N VAL A 44 11.30 -35.43 -13.49
CA VAL A 44 10.78 -34.15 -13.99
C VAL A 44 9.26 -34.13 -14.03
N ALA A 45 8.62 -35.21 -14.47
CA ALA A 45 7.16 -35.32 -14.49
C ALA A 45 6.55 -35.26 -13.08
N SER A 46 7.19 -35.90 -12.10
CA SER A 46 6.74 -35.89 -10.71
C SER A 46 6.82 -34.49 -10.08
N TYR A 47 7.92 -33.78 -10.26
CA TYR A 47 8.09 -32.41 -9.75
C TYR A 47 7.16 -31.43 -10.45
N ARG A 48 6.97 -31.57 -11.77
CA ARG A 48 6.01 -30.73 -12.51
C ARG A 48 4.58 -30.91 -11.98
N ASN A 49 4.18 -32.14 -11.64
CA ASN A 49 2.88 -32.40 -11.02
C ASN A 49 2.79 -31.73 -9.63
N LEU A 50 3.83 -31.81 -8.80
CA LEU A 50 3.87 -31.12 -7.51
C LEU A 50 3.75 -29.59 -7.65
N VAL A 51 4.45 -28.99 -8.62
CA VAL A 51 4.36 -27.56 -8.93
C VAL A 51 2.94 -27.21 -9.38
N GLU A 52 2.34 -28.02 -10.25
CA GLU A 52 0.97 -27.80 -10.76
C GLU A 52 -0.08 -27.93 -9.65
N VAL A 53 0.02 -28.96 -8.80
CA VAL A 53 -0.85 -29.15 -7.64
C VAL A 53 -0.70 -27.99 -6.66
N THR A 54 0.53 -27.56 -6.37
CA THR A 54 0.79 -26.43 -5.47
C THR A 54 0.31 -25.10 -6.06
N ALA A 55 0.47 -24.89 -7.37
CA ALA A 55 -0.07 -23.75 -8.10
C ALA A 55 -1.60 -23.75 -8.12
N SER A 56 -2.23 -24.93 -8.18
CA SER A 56 -3.69 -25.10 -8.07
C SER A 56 -4.20 -24.91 -6.65
N MET A 57 -3.36 -25.23 -5.65
CA MET A 57 -3.55 -24.92 -4.23
C MET A 57 -3.22 -23.46 -3.93
N ARG A 58 -3.18 -22.59 -4.95
CA ARG A 58 -3.09 -21.14 -4.80
C ARG A 58 -3.92 -20.74 -3.60
N VAL A 59 -3.20 -20.46 -2.51
CA VAL A 59 -3.78 -19.98 -1.27
C VAL A 59 -4.63 -18.83 -1.74
N MET A 60 -5.94 -18.92 -1.49
CA MET A 60 -6.84 -17.81 -1.70
C MET A 60 -6.34 -16.73 -0.75
N GLU A 61 -5.38 -15.94 -1.25
CA GLU A 61 -4.81 -14.77 -0.60
C GLU A 61 -6.03 -14.03 -0.09
N PRO A 62 -6.24 -13.94 1.25
CA PRO A 62 -7.54 -13.62 1.81
C PRO A 62 -7.99 -12.37 1.12
N ALA A 63 -8.99 -12.56 0.25
CA ALA A 63 -9.17 -11.65 -0.85
C ALA A 63 -9.31 -10.25 -0.28
N ASP A 64 -8.81 -9.27 -0.97
CA ASP A 64 -9.07 -7.85 -0.81
C ASP A 64 -10.44 -7.49 -0.18
N HIS A 65 -11.47 -8.33 -0.33
CA HIS A 65 -12.76 -8.27 0.38
C HIS A 65 -12.70 -8.26 1.92
N GLU A 66 -11.82 -9.02 2.60
CA GLU A 66 -11.75 -9.09 4.06
C GLU A 66 -11.00 -7.87 4.62
N MET A 67 -9.89 -7.51 3.98
CA MET A 67 -9.15 -6.29 4.25
C MET A 67 -10.05 -5.05 4.02
N ARG A 68 -10.82 -5.02 2.93
CA ARG A 68 -11.83 -3.95 2.69
C ARG A 68 -12.94 -3.95 3.73
N ARG A 69 -13.41 -5.10 4.24
CA ARG A 69 -14.39 -5.16 5.34
C ARG A 69 -13.81 -4.62 6.65
N PHE A 70 -12.55 -4.92 6.93
CA PHE A 70 -11.85 -4.42 8.10
C PHE A 70 -11.64 -2.90 8.01
N TRP A 71 -11.12 -2.41 6.88
CA TRP A 71 -10.99 -0.98 6.61
C TRP A 71 -12.33 -0.25 6.53
N ALA A 72 -13.39 -0.88 6.02
CA ALA A 72 -14.74 -0.30 6.00
C ALA A 72 -15.35 -0.17 7.41
N LYS A 73 -14.98 -1.04 8.36
CA LYS A 73 -15.35 -0.89 9.77
C LYS A 73 -14.59 0.27 10.44
N PHE A 74 -13.29 0.43 10.16
CA PHE A 74 -12.51 1.58 10.65
C PHE A 74 -12.88 2.92 9.98
N TYR A 75 -13.34 2.89 8.73
CA TYR A 75 -13.88 4.06 8.02
C TYR A 75 -15.33 4.39 8.39
N ASN A 76 -15.99 3.59 9.22
CA ASN A 76 -17.39 3.78 9.55
C ASN A 76 -17.57 4.86 10.65
N ARG A 77 -17.53 6.10 10.17
CA ARG A 77 -18.57 7.14 10.31
C ARG A 77 -18.86 7.76 11.69
N GLY A 78 -18.33 7.26 12.81
CA GLY A 78 -18.54 7.84 14.15
C GLY A 78 -17.31 8.58 14.71
N GLU A 79 -16.24 7.83 14.96
CA GLU A 79 -15.09 8.30 15.74
C GLU A 79 -14.32 9.43 15.06
N TRP A 80 -14.22 9.38 13.72
CA TRP A 80 -13.55 10.42 12.96
C TRP A 80 -14.28 11.76 13.03
N ARG A 81 -15.62 11.76 13.06
CA ARG A 81 -16.39 13.00 13.17
C ARG A 81 -16.18 13.67 14.51
N LEU A 82 -16.11 12.87 15.58
CA LEU A 82 -15.84 13.38 16.92
C LEU A 82 -14.42 13.95 17.02
N GLY A 83 -13.43 13.25 16.46
CA GLY A 83 -12.05 13.75 16.37
C GLY A 83 -11.95 15.08 15.62
N TRP A 84 -12.62 15.21 14.46
CA TRP A 84 -12.66 16.47 13.73
C TRP A 84 -13.36 17.59 14.51
N ILE A 85 -14.46 17.29 15.22
CA ILE A 85 -15.14 18.29 16.07
C ILE A 85 -14.21 18.80 17.17
N LEU A 86 -13.51 17.91 17.89
CA LEU A 86 -12.55 18.34 18.91
C LEU A 86 -11.41 19.17 18.34
N ILE A 87 -10.86 18.78 17.18
CA ILE A 87 -9.81 19.54 16.50
C ILE A 87 -10.31 20.94 16.13
N PHE A 88 -11.46 21.05 15.46
CA PHE A 88 -12.02 22.37 15.09
C PHE A 88 -12.33 23.23 16.31
N LEU A 89 -12.86 22.62 17.38
CA LEU A 89 -13.13 23.33 18.63
C LEU A 89 -11.85 23.85 19.26
N GLY A 90 -10.83 23.00 19.41
CA GLY A 90 -9.53 23.38 19.99
C GLY A 90 -8.82 24.45 19.16
N VAL A 91 -8.80 24.29 17.84
CA VAL A 91 -8.26 25.28 16.92
C VAL A 91 -9.00 26.61 17.06
N SER A 92 -10.33 26.60 17.11
CA SER A 92 -11.11 27.83 17.25
C SER A 92 -10.86 28.55 18.58
N VAL A 93 -10.70 27.81 19.69
CA VAL A 93 -10.36 28.40 21.00
C VAL A 93 -8.96 29.00 20.97
N LEU A 94 -7.96 28.29 20.42
CA LEU A 94 -6.59 28.79 20.30
C LEU A 94 -6.50 30.05 19.43
N PHE A 95 -7.19 30.07 18.30
CA PHE A 95 -7.26 31.26 17.44
C PHE A 95 -7.95 32.42 18.14
N GLY A 96 -9.09 32.18 18.79
CA GLY A 96 -9.81 33.21 19.54
C GLY A 96 -8.95 33.80 20.67
N PHE A 97 -8.30 32.94 21.45
CA PHE A 97 -7.40 33.36 22.51
C PHE A 97 -6.18 34.10 21.97
N GLY A 98 -5.55 33.62 20.89
CA GLY A 98 -4.41 34.28 20.25
C GLY A 98 -4.76 35.66 19.71
N ILE A 99 -5.93 35.81 19.07
CA ILE A 99 -6.43 37.11 18.58
C ILE A 99 -6.73 38.04 19.76
N TYR A 100 -7.41 37.54 20.79
CA TYR A 100 -7.68 38.31 22.01
C TYR A 100 -6.38 38.82 22.65
N TRP A 101 -5.40 37.93 22.85
CA TRP A 101 -4.09 38.26 23.41
C TRP A 101 -3.35 39.31 22.56
N LEU A 102 -3.36 39.14 21.24
CA LEU A 102 -2.73 40.06 20.29
C LEU A 102 -3.35 41.46 20.31
N ILE A 103 -4.68 41.56 20.46
CA ILE A 103 -5.39 42.85 20.48
C ILE A 103 -5.19 43.55 21.83
N THR A 104 -5.30 42.81 22.93
CA THR A 104 -5.23 43.34 24.30
C THR A 104 -3.83 43.71 24.75
N HIS A 105 -2.79 43.12 24.16
CA HIS A 105 -1.42 43.51 24.46
C HIS A 105 -1.03 44.79 23.71
N GLU A 106 -0.86 45.87 24.47
CA GLU A 106 -0.40 47.17 23.97
C GLU A 106 1.10 47.17 23.58
N ALA A 107 1.87 46.24 24.13
CA ALA A 107 3.30 46.09 23.85
C ALA A 107 3.62 45.64 22.42
N ILE A 108 2.62 45.18 21.66
CA ILE A 108 2.82 44.65 20.30
C ILE A 108 2.54 45.77 19.28
N PRO A 109 3.52 46.15 18.45
CA PRO A 109 3.34 47.17 17.43
C PRO A 109 2.24 46.81 16.43
N LEU A 110 1.46 47.80 15.99
CA LEU A 110 0.38 47.63 15.00
C LEU A 110 0.81 46.85 13.73
N PRO A 111 1.99 47.10 13.12
CA PRO A 111 2.41 46.37 11.93
C PRO A 111 2.56 44.86 12.18
N VAL A 112 3.02 44.47 13.36
CA VAL A 112 3.17 43.05 13.75
C VAL A 112 1.80 42.40 13.88
N LYS A 113 0.82 43.10 14.46
CA LYS A 113 -0.56 42.59 14.56
C LYS A 113 -1.15 42.31 13.17
N LEU A 114 -0.96 43.25 12.23
CA LEU A 114 -1.44 43.13 10.86
C LEU A 114 -0.74 41.99 10.10
N ALA A 115 0.59 41.84 10.28
CA ALA A 115 1.36 40.76 9.67
C ALA A 115 0.92 39.38 10.17
N VAL A 116 0.68 39.23 11.48
CA VAL A 116 0.18 37.98 12.06
C VAL A 116 -1.22 37.67 11.54
N LEU A 117 -2.12 38.66 11.53
CA LEU A 117 -3.49 38.46 11.04
C LEU A 117 -3.55 38.11 9.55
N SER A 118 -2.67 38.69 8.72
CA SER A 118 -2.63 38.39 7.28
C SER A 118 -2.14 36.96 7.01
N VAL A 119 -1.15 36.47 7.76
CA VAL A 119 -0.69 35.07 7.69
C VAL A 119 -1.81 34.11 8.07
N VAL A 120 -2.51 34.40 9.18
CA VAL A 120 -3.65 33.58 9.64
C VAL A 120 -4.77 33.56 8.60
N ALA A 121 -5.15 34.73 8.07
CA ALA A 121 -6.17 34.83 7.03
C ALA A 121 -5.77 34.07 5.76
N GLY A 122 -4.52 34.22 5.31
CA GLY A 122 -3.99 33.50 4.15
C GLY A 122 -4.03 31.98 4.34
N ALA A 123 -3.62 31.48 5.51
CA ALA A 123 -3.68 30.07 5.84
C ALA A 123 -5.13 29.54 5.83
N LEU A 124 -6.09 30.29 6.39
CA LEU A 124 -7.51 29.92 6.37
C LEU A 124 -8.07 29.88 4.95
N ILE A 125 -7.72 30.87 4.10
CA ILE A 125 -8.14 30.90 2.69
C ILE A 125 -7.59 29.67 1.94
N LEU A 126 -6.30 29.36 2.09
CA LEU A 126 -5.68 28.19 1.47
C LEU A 126 -6.31 26.88 1.94
N LEU A 127 -6.58 26.78 3.24
CA LEU A 127 -7.24 25.62 3.84
C LEU A 127 -8.64 25.44 3.25
N VAL A 128 -9.45 26.50 3.19
CA VAL A 128 -10.80 26.48 2.61
C VAL A 128 -10.75 26.16 1.13
N ASN A 129 -9.80 26.71 0.37
CA ASN A 129 -9.67 26.43 -1.05
C ASN A 129 -9.33 24.95 -1.31
N THR A 130 -8.36 24.42 -0.55
CA THR A 130 -7.97 23.00 -0.62
C THR A 130 -9.12 22.10 -0.19
N LEU A 131 -9.86 22.46 0.87
CA LEU A 131 -11.02 21.71 1.34
C LEU A 131 -12.16 21.72 0.31
N ARG A 132 -12.46 22.88 -0.29
CA ARG A 132 -13.44 23.02 -1.37
C ARG A 132 -13.07 22.17 -2.58
N LEU A 133 -11.80 22.22 -3.00
CA LEU A 133 -11.28 21.42 -4.09
C LEU A 133 -11.41 19.92 -3.77
N LYS A 134 -11.01 19.51 -2.57
CA LYS A 134 -11.10 18.12 -2.13
C LYS A 134 -12.54 17.62 -2.04
N ILE A 135 -13.48 18.41 -1.51
CA ILE A 135 -14.91 18.07 -1.46
C ILE A 135 -15.49 17.93 -2.88
N ARG A 136 -15.13 18.85 -3.79
CA ARG A 136 -15.60 18.81 -5.18
C ARG A 136 -15.06 17.58 -5.91
N THR A 137 -13.76 17.29 -5.81
CA THR A 137 -13.12 16.17 -6.49
C THR A 137 -13.49 14.82 -5.88
N HIS A 138 -13.75 14.74 -4.56
CA HIS A 138 -14.18 13.51 -3.90
C HIS A 138 -15.53 12.96 -4.43
N ARG A 139 -16.36 13.80 -5.08
CA ARG A 139 -17.60 13.37 -5.76
C ARG A 139 -17.37 12.80 -7.17
N PHE A 140 -16.24 13.12 -7.81
CA PHE A 140 -15.94 12.79 -9.21
C PHE A 140 -14.77 11.81 -9.39
N ASP A 141 -14.23 11.27 -8.30
CA ASP A 141 -13.15 10.29 -8.37
C ASP A 141 -13.66 8.92 -8.86
N ARG A 142 -13.76 8.80 -10.19
CA ARG A 142 -14.17 7.61 -10.94
C ARG A 142 -13.06 6.56 -11.03
N TYR A 143 -11.89 6.81 -10.43
CA TYR A 143 -10.74 5.90 -10.42
C TYR A 143 -10.46 5.29 -9.04
N ARG A 144 -11.46 5.23 -8.15
CA ARG A 144 -11.45 4.25 -7.06
C ARG A 144 -11.61 2.84 -7.63
N GLY A 145 -10.49 2.16 -7.89
CA GLY A 145 -10.46 0.71 -8.11
C GLY A 145 -9.86 0.20 -9.41
N VAL A 146 -9.15 1.02 -10.19
CA VAL A 146 -8.40 0.52 -11.35
C VAL A 146 -6.93 0.43 -10.98
N LEU A 147 -6.52 -0.73 -10.47
CA LEU A 147 -5.13 -1.15 -10.45
C LEU A 147 -4.85 -1.77 -11.83
N ARG A 148 -3.76 -1.36 -12.46
CA ARG A 148 -3.24 -1.95 -13.70
C ARG A 148 -2.37 -3.15 -13.38
#